data_AF-A0A2G6MWF3-F1
#
_entry.id   AF-A0A2G6MWF3-F1
#
_cell.length_a   1.000
_cell.length_b   1.000
_cell.length_c   1.000
_cell.angle_alpha   90.00
_cell.angle_beta   90.00
_cell.angle_gamma   90.00
#
_symmetry.space_group_name_H-M   'P 1'
#
loop_
_entity.id
_entity.type
_entity.pdbx_description
1 polymer ?
#
loop_
_entity_poly.entity_id
_entity_poly.type
_entity_poly.pdbx_seq_one_letter_code
_entity_poly.pdbx_strand_id
1 'polypeptide(L)'
;MNKTKALISAALLAAILQPVSAFSHSLYIQSGRYTVPKGKISPMFFCFGHHFPVDDGVRGKKLRAITVIAPDGTEKNIEIRNERTLHSYEVKYDQPGTYVLTAETNPGLFAMYIDQKGRSRHTFKPKHTWIDKAEKVQSSMRSSQWAKSYVVCDTPSENFPASVGLAFELVPATPIAELKEGDTLEFQAYLDGAPYTGEGIWDATYGGFSSEAEDMFVPRTKITGGKFAVSLDHGGRWFVRFFTKTEAAKENQEKFLTEKRTATVAFMVRNERKHPKPAEH
;
A
#
# COMPACT_ATOMS: atom_id res chain seq x y z
N MET A 1 15.18 51.17 40.29
CA MET A 1 15.10 50.66 38.90
C MET A 1 15.69 49.26 38.86
N ASN A 2 14.92 48.25 38.44
CA ASN A 2 15.36 47.17 37.55
C ASN A 2 14.21 46.18 37.34
N LYS A 3 13.33 46.56 36.41
CA LYS A 3 12.29 45.74 35.80
C LYS A 3 12.95 44.76 34.82
N THR A 4 13.63 43.73 35.30
CA THR A 4 14.33 42.79 34.38
C THR A 4 14.46 41.36 34.91
N LYS A 5 13.47 40.84 35.65
CA LYS A 5 13.47 39.43 36.10
C LYS A 5 12.08 38.76 36.12
N ALA A 6 11.18 39.13 35.20
CA ALA A 6 9.81 38.59 35.20
C ALA A 6 9.31 38.09 33.83
N LEU A 7 10.19 37.81 32.87
CA LEU A 7 9.79 37.46 31.49
C LEU A 7 10.69 36.38 30.86
N ILE A 8 11.02 35.29 31.57
CA ILE A 8 11.67 34.10 30.95
C ILE A 8 11.10 32.78 31.52
N SER A 9 9.80 32.68 31.77
CA SER A 9 9.20 31.39 32.20
C SER A 9 7.89 31.01 31.52
N ALA A 10 7.48 31.70 30.45
CA ALA A 10 6.27 31.34 29.70
C ALA A 10 6.53 30.78 28.29
N ALA A 11 7.78 30.74 27.82
CA ALA A 11 8.09 30.40 26.42
C ALA A 11 8.63 28.98 26.17
N LEU A 12 8.78 28.14 27.20
CA LEU A 12 9.44 26.83 27.06
C LEU A 12 8.57 25.61 27.43
N LEU A 13 7.24 25.73 27.36
CA LEU A 13 6.33 24.60 27.56
C LEU A 13 5.29 24.43 26.44
N ALA A 14 5.54 24.99 25.26
CA ALA A 14 4.90 24.59 24.02
C ALA A 14 5.84 23.65 23.24
N ALA A 15 6.41 22.65 23.92
CA ALA A 15 6.98 21.50 23.23
C ALA A 15 5.81 20.79 22.56
N ILE A 16 5.67 21.11 21.27
CA ILE A 16 4.69 20.63 20.33
C ILE A 16 4.54 19.12 20.55
N LEU A 17 3.39 18.69 21.09
CA LEU A 17 2.91 17.33 20.95
C LEU A 17 2.61 17.13 19.46
N GLN A 18 3.67 16.98 18.66
CA GLN A 18 3.58 16.52 17.29
C GLN A 18 2.84 15.18 17.39
N PRO A 19 1.67 15.02 16.74
CA PRO A 19 0.99 13.74 16.74
C PRO A 19 1.97 12.73 16.18
N VAL A 20 2.39 11.77 17.02
CA VAL A 20 3.21 10.64 16.57
C VAL A 20 2.43 9.99 15.44
N SER A 21 2.91 10.17 14.21
CA SER A 21 2.30 9.58 13.05
C SER A 21 2.58 8.09 13.12
N ALA A 22 1.64 7.34 13.68
CA ALA A 22 1.69 5.89 13.62
C ALA A 22 1.50 5.46 12.15
N PHE A 23 2.58 5.00 11.54
CA PHE A 23 2.55 4.37 10.23
C PHE A 23 1.95 2.96 10.38
N SER A 24 1.06 2.58 9.46
CA SER A 24 0.65 1.19 9.36
C SER A 24 1.45 0.55 8.25
N HIS A 25 1.94 -0.66 8.49
CA HIS A 25 2.60 -1.46 7.46
C HIS A 25 1.70 -1.55 6.23
N SER A 26 2.30 -1.52 5.05
CA SER A 26 1.60 -1.63 3.77
C SER A 26 1.94 -2.94 3.08
N LEU A 27 0.91 -3.63 2.62
CA LEU A 27 1.03 -4.81 1.76
C LEU A 27 1.27 -4.36 0.32
N TYR A 28 2.21 -4.99 -0.36
CA TYR A 28 2.39 -4.82 -1.80
C TYR A 28 2.99 -6.07 -2.45
N ILE A 29 2.79 -6.20 -3.76
CA ILE A 29 3.20 -7.35 -4.56
C ILE A 29 4.37 -6.96 -5.44
N GLN A 30 5.44 -7.73 -5.37
CA GLN A 30 6.57 -7.64 -6.29
C GLN A 30 6.57 -8.85 -7.21
N SER A 31 6.87 -8.63 -8.49
CA SER A 31 7.18 -9.72 -9.41
C SER A 31 8.69 -9.81 -9.64
N GLY A 32 9.21 -11.02 -9.80
CA GLY A 32 10.59 -11.24 -10.22
C GLY A 32 10.88 -10.56 -11.57
N ARG A 33 9.92 -10.63 -12.49
CA ARG A 33 9.93 -9.94 -13.79
C ARG A 33 8.55 -9.36 -14.10
N TYR A 34 8.53 -8.17 -14.66
CA TYR A 34 7.29 -7.50 -15.10
C TYR A 34 6.99 -7.73 -16.58
N THR A 35 7.91 -8.37 -17.30
CA THR A 35 7.70 -8.93 -18.64
C THR A 35 8.29 -10.33 -18.67
N VAL A 36 7.47 -11.31 -19.03
CA VAL A 36 7.81 -12.74 -18.97
C VAL A 36 7.52 -13.37 -20.34
N PRO A 37 8.45 -14.14 -20.92
CA PRO A 37 8.15 -14.88 -22.15
C PRO A 37 7.10 -15.97 -21.90
N LYS A 38 6.24 -16.25 -22.88
CA LYS A 38 5.26 -17.34 -22.80
C LYS A 38 5.92 -18.69 -22.49
N GLY A 39 5.27 -19.47 -21.64
CA GLY A 39 5.71 -20.77 -21.17
C GLY A 39 6.75 -20.71 -20.04
N LYS A 40 7.18 -19.51 -19.62
CA LYS A 40 8.09 -19.35 -18.49
C LYS A 40 7.35 -19.19 -17.18
N ILE A 41 8.08 -19.48 -16.12
CA ILE A 41 7.65 -19.30 -14.73
C ILE A 41 8.44 -18.10 -14.18
N SER A 42 7.75 -17.21 -13.48
CA SER A 42 8.38 -16.15 -12.70
C SER A 42 7.74 -16.09 -11.31
N PRO A 43 8.53 -15.91 -10.24
CA PRO A 43 7.96 -15.79 -8.92
C PRO A 43 7.29 -14.42 -8.74
N MET A 44 6.17 -14.41 -8.03
CA MET A 44 5.71 -13.24 -7.30
C MET A 44 6.05 -13.39 -5.82
N PHE A 45 6.15 -12.29 -5.10
CA PHE A 45 6.34 -12.26 -3.65
C PHE A 45 5.72 -10.99 -3.05
N PHE A 46 5.53 -11.01 -1.74
CA PHE A 46 4.89 -9.96 -0.96
C PHE A 46 5.88 -9.37 0.02
N CYS A 47 5.69 -8.09 0.31
CA CYS A 47 6.34 -7.43 1.43
C CYS A 47 5.25 -6.74 2.26
N PHE A 48 5.51 -6.61 3.55
CA PHE A 48 4.60 -5.95 4.48
C PHE A 48 5.40 -5.10 5.45
N GLY A 49 5.40 -3.78 5.23
CA GLY A 49 6.31 -2.92 5.96
C GLY A 49 6.21 -1.45 5.61
N HIS A 50 7.30 -0.77 5.90
CA HIS A 50 7.53 0.67 5.82
C HIS A 50 8.61 1.03 4.80
N HIS A 51 9.41 0.06 4.37
CA HIS A 51 10.45 0.22 3.35
C HIS A 51 9.98 -0.31 1.99
N PHE A 52 10.54 0.25 0.93
CA PHE A 52 10.39 -0.19 -0.46
C PHE A 52 11.80 -0.35 -1.06
N PRO A 53 12.09 -1.38 -1.89
CA PRO A 53 11.17 -2.32 -2.54
C PRO A 53 10.91 -3.63 -1.78
N VAL A 54 11.58 -3.87 -0.65
CA VAL A 54 11.40 -5.07 0.18
C VAL A 54 11.50 -4.67 1.65
N ASP A 55 10.70 -5.32 2.49
CA ASP A 55 10.73 -5.17 3.95
C ASP A 55 10.40 -6.55 4.58
N ASP A 56 9.64 -6.58 5.68
CA ASP A 56 9.28 -7.78 6.41
C ASP A 56 8.30 -8.71 5.67
N GLY A 57 8.29 -9.97 6.09
CA GLY A 57 7.37 -10.99 5.64
C GLY A 57 5.97 -10.84 6.23
N VAL A 58 4.97 -11.25 5.45
CA VAL A 58 3.57 -11.25 5.88
C VAL A 58 3.28 -12.57 6.58
N ARG A 59 2.43 -12.57 7.60
CA ARG A 59 1.89 -13.81 8.18
C ARG A 59 0.77 -14.34 7.28
N GLY A 60 0.75 -15.63 6.97
CA GLY A 60 -0.28 -16.25 6.13
C GLY A 60 -1.71 -15.92 6.59
N LYS A 61 -1.99 -16.02 7.90
CA LYS A 61 -3.30 -15.65 8.47
C LYS A 61 -3.73 -14.18 8.28
N LYS A 62 -2.80 -13.29 7.95
CA LYS A 62 -3.10 -11.88 7.65
C LYS A 62 -3.60 -11.73 6.21
N LEU A 63 -3.24 -12.64 5.31
CA LEU A 63 -3.72 -12.67 3.93
C LEU A 63 -5.06 -13.41 3.90
N ARG A 64 -6.06 -12.77 3.28
CA ARG A 64 -7.39 -13.32 3.05
C ARG A 64 -7.42 -14.08 1.73
N ALA A 65 -6.87 -13.48 0.68
CA ALA A 65 -6.85 -14.04 -0.65
C ALA A 65 -5.59 -13.59 -1.38
N ILE A 66 -5.12 -14.46 -2.29
CA ILE A 66 -4.11 -14.16 -3.29
C ILE A 66 -4.63 -14.73 -4.60
N THR A 67 -4.77 -13.89 -5.62
CA THR A 67 -5.37 -14.29 -6.89
C THR A 67 -4.47 -13.87 -8.05
N VAL A 68 -4.29 -14.78 -9.00
CA VAL A 68 -3.66 -14.50 -10.29
C VAL A 68 -4.77 -14.50 -11.33
N ILE A 69 -4.94 -13.39 -12.02
CA ILE A 69 -5.95 -13.22 -13.07
C ILE A 69 -5.22 -13.23 -14.41
N ALA A 70 -5.57 -14.19 -15.26
CA ALA A 70 -5.00 -14.37 -16.58
C ALA A 70 -5.59 -13.38 -17.60
N PRO A 71 -4.96 -13.21 -18.79
CA PRO A 71 -5.43 -12.27 -19.81
C PRO A 71 -6.86 -12.51 -20.30
N ASP A 72 -7.33 -13.76 -20.26
CA ASP A 72 -8.70 -14.15 -20.61
C ASP A 72 -9.72 -13.92 -19.47
N GLY A 73 -9.28 -13.40 -18.33
CA GLY A 73 -10.10 -13.19 -17.13
C GLY A 73 -10.18 -14.41 -16.20
N THR A 74 -9.54 -15.53 -16.54
CA THR A 74 -9.51 -16.72 -15.67
C THR A 74 -8.80 -16.40 -14.36
N GLU A 75 -9.48 -16.62 -13.25
CA GLU A 75 -8.92 -16.43 -11.91
C GLU A 75 -8.36 -17.74 -11.34
N LYS A 76 -7.14 -17.65 -10.79
CA LYS A 76 -6.51 -18.72 -10.01
C LYS A 76 -6.20 -18.23 -8.61
N ASN A 77 -6.90 -18.79 -7.62
CA ASN A 77 -6.58 -18.57 -6.22
C ASN A 77 -5.33 -19.36 -5.82
N ILE A 78 -4.45 -18.72 -5.07
CA ILE A 78 -3.22 -19.34 -4.54
C ILE A 78 -3.47 -19.80 -3.11
N GLU A 79 -3.08 -21.04 -2.82
CA GLU A 79 -3.12 -21.57 -1.46
C GLU A 79 -2.10 -20.85 -0.57
N ILE A 80 -2.60 -20.21 0.49
CA ILE A 80 -1.79 -19.39 1.39
C ILE A 80 -1.10 -20.29 2.43
N ARG A 81 0.23 -20.33 2.40
CA ARG A 81 1.03 -21.08 3.38
C ARG A 81 0.85 -20.51 4.79
N ASN A 82 0.77 -21.37 5.82
CA ASN A 82 0.66 -20.95 7.22
C ASN A 82 2.04 -20.62 7.83
N GLU A 83 2.69 -19.58 7.31
CA GLU A 83 4.04 -19.15 7.72
C GLU A 83 4.13 -17.62 7.80
N ARG A 84 5.28 -17.09 8.23
CA ARG A 84 5.61 -15.66 8.09
C ARG A 84 6.83 -15.52 7.18
N THR A 85 6.60 -15.20 5.92
CA THR A 85 7.66 -15.08 4.90
C THR A 85 7.28 -14.00 3.88
N LEU A 86 8.10 -13.80 2.86
CA LEU A 86 7.72 -13.00 1.69
C LEU A 86 6.63 -13.69 0.83
N HIS A 87 6.11 -14.87 1.21
CA HIS A 87 5.07 -15.58 0.49
C HIS A 87 5.35 -15.68 -1.02
N SER A 88 6.55 -16.14 -1.37
CA SER A 88 6.90 -16.30 -2.77
C SER A 88 6.18 -17.50 -3.38
N TYR A 89 5.50 -17.27 -4.51
CA TYR A 89 4.79 -18.27 -5.29
C TYR A 89 5.18 -18.18 -6.75
N GLU A 90 5.35 -19.33 -7.39
CA GLU A 90 5.61 -19.43 -8.81
C GLU A 90 4.33 -19.19 -9.63
N VAL A 91 4.41 -18.27 -10.58
CA VAL A 91 3.34 -18.01 -11.54
C VAL A 91 3.81 -18.47 -12.92
N LYS A 92 3.00 -19.33 -13.55
CA LYS A 92 3.22 -19.77 -14.93
C LYS A 92 2.50 -18.80 -15.86
N TYR A 93 3.23 -18.26 -16.83
CA TYR A 93 2.72 -17.32 -17.83
C TYR A 93 2.59 -18.05 -19.16
N ASP A 94 1.41 -18.61 -19.43
CA ASP A 94 1.14 -19.47 -20.59
C ASP A 94 0.18 -18.86 -21.62
N GLN A 95 -0.38 -17.69 -21.34
CA GLN A 95 -1.22 -16.93 -22.25
C GLN A 95 -0.57 -15.56 -22.52
N PRO A 96 -0.36 -15.16 -23.79
CA PRO A 96 0.04 -13.78 -24.09
C PRO A 96 -0.98 -12.78 -23.55
N GLY A 97 -0.51 -11.68 -22.98
CA GLY A 97 -1.36 -10.63 -22.42
C GLY A 97 -0.91 -10.13 -21.05
N THR A 98 -1.75 -9.31 -20.43
CA THR A 98 -1.52 -8.71 -19.11
C THR A 98 -2.16 -9.57 -18.03
N TYR A 99 -1.33 -10.16 -17.16
CA TYR A 99 -1.78 -10.79 -15.93
C TYR A 99 -1.92 -9.76 -14.82
N VAL A 100 -2.94 -9.91 -13.98
CA VAL A 100 -3.10 -9.12 -12.76
C VAL A 100 -2.86 -10.00 -11.54
N LEU A 101 -1.93 -9.57 -10.69
CA LEU A 101 -1.64 -10.21 -9.42
C LEU A 101 -2.34 -9.41 -8.33
N THR A 102 -3.15 -10.06 -7.49
CA THR A 102 -3.87 -9.39 -6.42
C THR A 102 -3.68 -10.09 -5.07
N ALA A 103 -3.81 -9.31 -4.00
CA ALA A 103 -3.94 -9.84 -2.66
C ALA A 103 -4.79 -8.94 -1.78
N GLU A 104 -5.45 -9.56 -0.81
CA GLU A 104 -6.27 -8.89 0.20
C GLU A 104 -5.86 -9.36 1.59
N THR A 105 -5.92 -8.48 2.58
CA THR A 105 -5.73 -8.87 3.99
C THR A 105 -7.04 -9.16 4.70
N ASN A 106 -7.03 -10.08 5.66
CA ASN A 106 -8.04 -10.11 6.70
C ASN A 106 -8.02 -8.77 7.48
N PRO A 107 -9.17 -8.09 7.66
CA PRO A 107 -9.23 -6.85 8.42
C PRO A 107 -8.66 -7.03 9.82
N GLY A 108 -7.71 -6.16 10.20
CA GLY A 108 -7.06 -6.21 11.51
C GLY A 108 -7.46 -5.04 12.39
N LEU A 109 -7.71 -5.30 13.67
CA LEU A 109 -7.91 -4.24 14.66
C LEU A 109 -6.56 -3.80 15.21
N PHE A 110 -6.38 -2.51 15.43
CA PHE A 110 -5.23 -1.93 16.09
C PHE A 110 -5.64 -0.71 16.90
N ALA A 111 -5.20 -0.64 18.14
CA ALA A 111 -5.43 0.51 18.99
C ALA A 111 -4.18 0.85 19.80
N MET A 112 -4.00 2.14 20.03
CA MET A 112 -3.03 2.71 20.94
C MET A 112 -3.74 3.61 21.93
N TYR A 113 -3.42 3.50 23.22
CA TYR A 113 -4.00 4.33 24.26
C TYR A 113 -3.03 4.50 25.43
N ILE A 114 -3.26 5.55 26.22
CA ILE A 114 -2.61 5.75 27.51
C ILE A 114 -3.53 5.16 28.58
N ASP A 115 -3.02 4.24 29.40
CA ASP A 115 -3.78 3.66 30.50
C ASP A 115 -3.87 4.62 31.70
N GLN A 116 -4.76 4.33 32.65
CA GLN A 116 -4.96 5.15 33.86
C GLN A 116 -3.71 5.33 34.74
N LYS A 117 -2.60 4.64 34.45
CA LYS A 117 -1.30 4.82 35.12
C LYS A 117 -0.32 5.62 34.26
N GLY A 118 -0.80 6.30 33.22
CA GLY A 118 0.00 7.08 32.28
C GLY A 118 0.84 6.25 31.30
N ARG A 119 0.61 4.93 31.17
CA ARG A 119 1.47 4.06 30.36
C ARG A 119 0.90 3.86 28.97
N SER A 120 1.75 3.96 27.94
CA SER A 120 1.34 3.63 26.57
C SER A 120 1.07 2.13 26.42
N ARG A 121 -0.03 1.81 25.72
CA ARG A 121 -0.50 0.46 25.41
C ARG A 121 -0.80 0.34 23.93
N HIS A 122 -0.49 -0.81 23.36
CA HIS A 122 -0.96 -1.22 22.05
C HIS A 122 -1.78 -2.52 22.19
N THR A 123 -2.82 -2.68 21.38
CA THR A 123 -3.67 -3.87 21.40
C THR A 123 -4.29 -4.12 20.03
N PHE A 124 -4.57 -5.38 19.73
CA PHE A 124 -5.29 -5.82 18.53
C PHE A 124 -6.72 -6.29 18.86
N LYS A 125 -7.22 -5.97 20.06
CA LYS A 125 -8.55 -6.36 20.54
C LYS A 125 -9.60 -5.28 20.27
N PRO A 126 -10.89 -5.63 20.18
CA PRO A 126 -11.98 -4.67 20.04
C PRO A 126 -12.00 -3.62 21.16
N LYS A 127 -12.43 -2.39 20.83
CA LYS A 127 -12.46 -1.24 21.73
C LYS A 127 -13.14 -1.52 23.06
N HIS A 128 -14.33 -2.13 23.03
CA HIS A 128 -15.08 -2.47 24.24
C HIS A 128 -14.30 -3.34 25.26
N THR A 129 -13.19 -3.98 24.88
CA THR A 129 -12.37 -4.80 25.80
C THR A 129 -11.33 -4.02 26.60
N TRP A 130 -11.06 -2.77 26.23
CA TRP A 130 -9.97 -1.98 26.81
C TRP A 130 -10.32 -0.52 27.07
N ILE A 131 -11.44 -0.01 26.55
CA ILE A 131 -11.80 1.42 26.66
C ILE A 131 -11.89 1.90 28.11
N ASP A 132 -12.42 1.10 29.04
CA ASP A 132 -12.53 1.47 30.46
C ASP A 132 -11.18 1.58 31.17
N LYS A 133 -10.13 1.00 30.58
CA LYS A 133 -8.75 1.06 31.08
C LYS A 133 -7.98 2.22 30.48
N ALA A 134 -8.54 2.89 29.47
CA ALA A 134 -7.90 3.98 28.76
C ALA A 134 -8.26 5.33 29.40
N GLU A 135 -7.24 6.10 29.75
CA GLU A 135 -7.38 7.51 30.09
C GLU A 135 -7.47 8.36 28.81
N LYS A 136 -6.67 8.01 27.79
CA LYS A 136 -6.65 8.71 26.50
C LYS A 136 -6.48 7.74 25.35
N VAL A 137 -7.41 7.75 24.39
CA VAL A 137 -7.28 6.99 23.14
C VAL A 137 -6.39 7.77 22.16
N GLN A 138 -5.29 7.16 21.73
CA GLN A 138 -4.42 7.73 20.69
C GLN A 138 -4.84 7.24 19.29
N SER A 139 -5.27 5.97 19.20
CA SER A 139 -5.78 5.39 17.97
C SER A 139 -6.69 4.19 18.26
N SER A 140 -7.69 3.96 17.43
CA SER A 140 -8.55 2.77 17.46
C SER A 140 -9.10 2.52 16.06
N MET A 141 -8.46 1.62 15.31
CA MET A 141 -8.74 1.42 13.90
C MET A 141 -8.97 -0.05 13.54
N ARG A 142 -9.80 -0.26 12.52
CA ARG A 142 -9.81 -1.47 11.69
C ARG A 142 -9.09 -1.16 10.40
N SER A 143 -8.14 -2.02 10.00
CA SER A 143 -7.32 -1.82 8.80
C SER A 143 -7.48 -2.99 7.83
N SER A 144 -7.86 -2.65 6.61
CA SER A 144 -8.03 -3.56 5.47
C SER A 144 -7.16 -3.07 4.32
N GLN A 145 -6.48 -3.98 3.63
CA GLN A 145 -5.55 -3.66 2.56
C GLN A 145 -5.74 -4.55 1.34
N TRP A 146 -5.56 -3.94 0.18
CA TRP A 146 -5.61 -4.57 -1.13
C TRP A 146 -4.36 -4.17 -1.90
N ALA A 147 -3.72 -5.13 -2.54
CA ALA A 147 -2.52 -4.91 -3.32
C ALA A 147 -2.72 -5.45 -4.73
N LYS A 148 -2.19 -4.73 -5.72
CA LYS A 148 -2.27 -5.09 -7.13
C LYS A 148 -0.92 -4.91 -7.82
N SER A 149 -0.62 -5.77 -8.78
CA SER A 149 0.53 -5.64 -9.69
C SER A 149 0.18 -6.22 -11.05
N TYR A 150 0.91 -5.80 -12.08
CA TYR A 150 0.67 -6.20 -13.47
C TYR A 150 1.93 -6.83 -14.04
N VAL A 151 1.77 -7.97 -14.74
CA VAL A 151 2.87 -8.63 -15.43
C VAL A 151 2.46 -8.95 -16.86
N VAL A 152 3.27 -8.54 -17.83
CA VAL A 152 3.03 -8.78 -19.25
C VAL A 152 3.66 -10.10 -19.67
N CYS A 153 2.89 -10.98 -20.29
CA CYS A 153 3.37 -12.18 -20.95
C CYS A 153 3.48 -11.94 -22.46
N ASP A 154 4.69 -11.94 -23.02
CA ASP A 154 5.04 -11.57 -24.41
C ASP A 154 4.57 -10.16 -24.81
N THR A 155 3.27 -9.98 -25.04
CA THR A 155 2.60 -8.74 -25.46
C THR A 155 1.52 -8.34 -24.46
N PRO A 156 1.23 -7.04 -24.26
CA PRO A 156 0.13 -6.62 -23.39
C PRO A 156 -1.23 -7.08 -23.96
N SER A 157 -2.23 -7.23 -23.09
CA SER A 157 -3.61 -7.46 -23.53
C SER A 157 -4.12 -6.27 -24.34
N GLU A 158 -4.94 -6.52 -25.37
CA GLU A 158 -5.63 -5.48 -26.15
C GLU A 158 -6.47 -4.58 -25.24
N ASN A 159 -7.27 -5.19 -24.36
CA ASN A 159 -7.98 -4.51 -23.29
C ASN A 159 -7.16 -4.60 -22.00
N PHE A 160 -6.69 -3.46 -21.51
CA PHE A 160 -5.93 -3.42 -20.26
C PHE A 160 -6.87 -3.72 -19.07
N PRO A 161 -6.59 -4.77 -18.27
CA PRO A 161 -7.41 -5.14 -17.11
C PRO A 161 -7.14 -4.19 -15.93
N ALA A 162 -7.44 -2.91 -16.11
CA ALA A 162 -7.13 -1.85 -15.15
C ALA A 162 -7.86 -2.05 -13.82
N SER A 163 -9.12 -2.48 -13.89
CA SER A 163 -10.00 -2.77 -12.74
C SER A 163 -10.31 -4.26 -12.69
N VAL A 164 -10.23 -4.85 -11.50
CA VAL A 164 -10.50 -6.28 -11.26
C VAL A 164 -11.47 -6.53 -10.11
N GLY A 165 -12.15 -5.49 -9.63
CA GLY A 165 -13.26 -5.62 -8.68
C GLY A 165 -12.82 -5.81 -7.22
N LEU A 166 -11.64 -5.30 -6.86
CA LEU A 166 -11.25 -5.27 -5.44
C LEU A 166 -12.14 -4.27 -4.68
N ALA A 167 -12.51 -4.60 -3.44
CA ALA A 167 -13.40 -3.75 -2.64
C ALA A 167 -12.84 -2.34 -2.42
N PHE A 168 -11.52 -2.19 -2.33
CA PHE A 168 -10.87 -0.89 -2.44
C PHE A 168 -9.72 -0.99 -3.43
N GLU A 169 -9.86 -0.31 -4.56
CA GLU A 169 -9.02 -0.54 -5.72
C GLU A 169 -8.38 0.75 -6.20
N LEU A 170 -7.08 0.70 -6.49
CA LEU A 170 -6.37 1.78 -7.14
C LEU A 170 -6.13 1.40 -8.60
N VAL A 171 -6.72 2.17 -9.52
CA VAL A 171 -6.80 1.84 -10.94
C VAL A 171 -5.97 2.84 -11.75
N PRO A 172 -4.91 2.40 -12.45
CA PRO A 172 -4.17 3.24 -13.38
C PRO A 172 -4.98 3.51 -14.65
N ALA A 173 -4.91 4.73 -15.18
CA ALA A 173 -5.61 5.13 -16.41
C ALA A 173 -4.93 4.64 -17.69
N THR A 174 -3.62 4.41 -17.64
CA THR A 174 -2.80 3.98 -18.78
C THR A 174 -2.27 2.57 -18.55
N PRO A 175 -2.21 1.71 -19.59
CA PRO A 175 -1.59 0.40 -19.48
C PRO A 175 -0.14 0.52 -18.99
N ILE A 176 0.18 -0.19 -17.90
CA ILE A 176 1.51 -0.14 -17.28
C ILE A 176 2.65 -0.46 -18.25
N ALA A 177 2.37 -1.32 -19.24
CA ALA A 177 3.34 -1.76 -20.25
C ALA A 177 3.84 -0.63 -21.19
N GLU A 178 3.06 0.45 -21.32
CA GLU A 178 3.34 1.59 -22.19
C GLU A 178 4.16 2.68 -21.50
N LEU A 179 4.31 2.60 -20.17
CA LEU A 179 4.96 3.61 -19.37
C LEU A 179 6.48 3.60 -19.56
N LYS A 180 7.02 4.78 -19.83
CA LYS A 180 8.46 5.09 -19.85
C LYS A 180 8.79 6.19 -18.84
N GLU A 181 10.07 6.29 -18.53
CA GLU A 181 10.61 7.42 -17.77
C GLU A 181 10.17 8.76 -18.40
N GLY A 182 9.71 9.68 -17.56
CA GLY A 182 9.16 10.99 -17.94
C GLY A 182 7.66 11.03 -18.21
N ASP A 183 6.98 9.87 -18.28
CA ASP A 183 5.51 9.86 -18.42
C ASP A 183 4.82 10.30 -17.12
N THR A 184 3.54 10.69 -17.24
CA THR A 184 2.65 10.93 -16.10
C THR A 184 1.56 9.87 -16.09
N LEU A 185 1.39 9.18 -14.97
CA LEU A 185 0.36 8.16 -14.78
C LEU A 185 -0.77 8.69 -13.88
N GLU A 186 -1.97 8.77 -14.43
CA GLU A 186 -3.18 9.04 -13.65
C GLU A 186 -3.69 7.78 -12.95
N PHE A 187 -4.19 7.95 -11.74
CA PHE A 187 -4.89 6.93 -10.97
C PHE A 187 -6.28 7.40 -10.56
N GLN A 188 -7.20 6.45 -10.43
CA GLN A 188 -8.49 6.61 -9.76
C GLN A 188 -8.63 5.54 -8.68
N ALA A 189 -8.92 5.95 -7.45
CA ALA A 189 -9.33 5.06 -6.38
C ALA A 189 -10.83 4.74 -6.47
N TYR A 190 -11.19 3.49 -6.27
CA TYR A 190 -12.57 3.00 -6.23
C TYR A 190 -12.85 2.35 -4.88
N LEU A 191 -14.07 2.52 -4.38
CA LEU A 191 -14.62 1.83 -3.22
C LEU A 191 -15.88 1.09 -3.68
N ASP A 192 -15.86 -0.24 -3.55
CA ASP A 192 -16.94 -1.14 -3.93
C ASP A 192 -17.43 -0.88 -5.38
N GLY A 193 -16.47 -0.68 -6.29
CA GLY A 193 -16.72 -0.43 -7.72
C GLY A 193 -17.11 1.01 -8.08
N ALA A 194 -17.36 1.89 -7.11
CA ALA A 194 -17.68 3.30 -7.36
C ALA A 194 -16.43 4.20 -7.19
N PRO A 195 -16.24 5.25 -8.03
CA PRO A 195 -15.16 6.21 -7.83
C PRO A 195 -15.20 6.81 -6.41
N TYR A 196 -14.06 6.79 -5.73
CA TYR A 196 -13.96 7.35 -4.39
C TYR A 196 -14.04 8.88 -4.42
N THR A 197 -14.89 9.47 -3.57
CA THR A 197 -15.16 10.91 -3.52
C THR A 197 -14.79 11.57 -2.18
N GLY A 198 -14.40 10.78 -1.17
CA GLY A 198 -14.07 11.28 0.16
C GLY A 198 -12.63 11.76 0.32
N GLU A 199 -12.23 12.05 1.56
CA GLU A 199 -10.86 12.44 1.90
C GLU A 199 -9.89 11.24 1.85
N GLY A 200 -8.79 11.41 1.15
CA GLY A 200 -7.74 10.42 0.98
C GLY A 200 -6.34 10.99 1.17
N ILE A 201 -5.38 10.08 1.28
CA ILE A 201 -3.95 10.39 1.25
C ILE A 201 -3.31 9.44 0.27
N TRP A 202 -2.43 9.96 -0.57
CA TRP A 202 -1.61 9.14 -1.45
C TRP A 202 -0.13 9.47 -1.31
N ASP A 203 0.70 8.48 -1.62
CA ASP A 203 2.14 8.61 -1.72
C ASP A 203 2.67 7.68 -2.81
N ALA A 204 3.85 8.02 -3.32
CA ALA A 204 4.52 7.25 -4.35
C ALA A 204 6.03 7.28 -4.14
N THR A 205 6.70 6.19 -4.50
CA THR A 205 8.17 6.12 -4.50
C THR A 205 8.67 5.14 -5.56
N TYR A 206 9.94 5.27 -5.91
CA TYR A 206 10.66 4.33 -6.78
C TYR A 206 11.83 3.70 -6.02
N GLY A 207 12.29 2.54 -6.48
CA GLY A 207 13.19 1.66 -5.72
C GLY A 207 14.61 2.18 -5.47
N GLY A 208 14.92 3.41 -5.90
CA GLY A 208 16.22 4.05 -5.72
C GLY A 208 16.15 5.42 -5.05
N PHE A 209 14.98 5.83 -4.54
CA PHE A 209 14.82 7.16 -3.96
C PHE A 209 15.45 7.30 -2.57
N SER A 210 15.05 6.46 -1.61
CA SER A 210 15.50 6.55 -0.21
C SER A 210 15.70 5.16 0.40
N SER A 211 16.61 5.09 1.37
CA SER A 211 16.81 3.92 2.24
C SER A 211 15.98 3.96 3.51
N GLU A 212 15.31 5.09 3.80
CA GLU A 212 14.62 5.31 5.06
C GLU A 212 13.14 4.90 5.00
N ALA A 213 12.63 4.42 6.14
CA ALA A 213 11.23 4.03 6.30
C ALA A 213 10.28 5.21 6.04
N GLU A 214 9.25 4.98 5.21
CA GLU A 214 8.19 5.96 4.92
C GLU A 214 8.67 7.29 4.31
N ASP A 215 9.92 7.33 3.83
CA ASP A 215 10.49 8.44 3.06
C ASP A 215 10.19 8.26 1.58
N MET A 216 9.02 8.74 1.17
CA MET A 216 8.46 8.55 -0.16
C MET A 216 8.84 9.72 -1.08
N PHE A 217 9.19 9.42 -2.34
CA PHE A 217 9.49 10.43 -3.37
C PHE A 217 8.41 11.50 -3.48
N VAL A 218 7.13 11.06 -3.47
CA VAL A 218 5.98 11.94 -3.28
C VAL A 218 5.37 11.63 -1.90
N PRO A 219 5.56 12.53 -0.90
CA PRO A 219 5.14 12.24 0.46
C PRO A 219 3.70 12.69 0.75
N ARG A 220 2.83 11.72 1.08
CA ARG A 220 1.57 11.87 1.83
C ARG A 220 0.69 13.06 1.42
N THR A 221 0.46 13.19 0.12
CA THR A 221 -0.41 14.21 -0.46
C THR A 221 -1.86 13.95 -0.06
N LYS A 222 -2.47 14.90 0.65
CA LYS A 222 -3.90 14.89 0.95
C LYS A 222 -4.70 15.24 -0.29
N ILE A 223 -5.86 14.63 -0.46
CA ILE A 223 -6.75 14.89 -1.58
C ILE A 223 -8.20 14.65 -1.19
N THR A 224 -9.10 15.42 -1.78
CA THR A 224 -10.53 15.12 -1.81
C THR A 224 -10.86 14.40 -3.12
N GLY A 225 -11.46 13.22 -3.02
CA GLY A 225 -11.67 12.31 -4.13
C GLY A 225 -10.55 11.28 -4.30
N GLY A 226 -10.67 10.47 -5.35
CA GLY A 226 -9.76 9.36 -5.63
C GLY A 226 -8.85 9.56 -6.86
N LYS A 227 -8.97 10.69 -7.57
CA LYS A 227 -8.22 10.93 -8.81
C LYS A 227 -6.95 11.74 -8.57
N PHE A 228 -5.79 11.23 -8.97
CA PHE A 228 -4.50 11.94 -8.86
C PHE A 228 -3.54 11.49 -9.96
N ALA A 229 -2.43 12.21 -10.12
CA ALA A 229 -1.41 11.92 -11.12
C ALA A 229 -0.03 11.78 -10.48
N VAL A 230 0.78 10.87 -11.00
CA VAL A 230 2.16 10.60 -10.57
C VAL A 230 3.09 10.84 -11.74
N SER A 231 4.06 11.75 -11.57
CA SER A 231 5.15 11.95 -12.54
C SER A 231 6.20 10.86 -12.36
N LEU A 232 6.46 10.10 -13.42
CA LEU A 232 7.36 8.94 -13.42
C LEU A 232 8.76 9.36 -13.88
N ASP A 233 9.38 10.26 -13.11
CA ASP A 233 10.65 10.92 -13.47
C ASP A 233 11.85 9.95 -13.57
N HIS A 234 11.67 8.71 -13.12
CA HIS A 234 12.69 7.67 -13.12
C HIS A 234 12.11 6.34 -13.60
N GLY A 235 12.87 5.61 -14.42
CA GLY A 235 12.59 4.21 -14.69
C GLY A 235 12.89 3.31 -13.49
N GLY A 236 12.37 2.08 -13.52
CA GLY A 236 12.55 1.08 -12.48
C GLY A 236 11.25 0.71 -11.79
N ARG A 237 11.36 0.12 -10.60
CA ARG A 237 10.19 -0.33 -9.83
C ARG A 237 9.58 0.84 -9.08
N TRP A 238 8.27 0.99 -9.21
CA TRP A 238 7.47 2.00 -8.55
C TRP A 238 6.48 1.35 -7.59
N PHE A 239 6.15 2.10 -6.55
CA PHE A 239 5.10 1.81 -5.59
C PHE A 239 4.23 3.06 -5.44
N VAL A 240 2.93 2.86 -5.52
CA VAL A 240 1.93 3.90 -5.30
C VAL A 240 0.94 3.36 -4.28
N ARG A 241 0.60 4.18 -3.30
CA ARG A 241 -0.34 3.83 -2.23
C ARG A 241 -1.37 4.92 -2.10
N PHE A 242 -2.63 4.51 -1.98
CA PHE A 242 -3.74 5.36 -1.62
C PHE A 242 -4.40 4.79 -0.36
N PHE A 243 -4.66 5.62 0.65
CA PHE A 243 -5.36 5.19 1.84
C PHE A 243 -6.32 6.24 2.36
N THR A 244 -7.36 5.75 3.03
CA THR A 244 -8.40 6.58 3.65
C THR A 244 -8.48 6.28 5.12
N LYS A 245 -8.97 7.24 5.90
CA LYS A 245 -9.31 7.07 7.31
C LYS A 245 -10.66 7.72 7.53
N THR A 246 -11.70 6.91 7.62
CA THR A 246 -13.06 7.39 7.85
C THR A 246 -13.51 7.01 9.26
N GLU A 247 -14.49 7.73 9.80
CA GLU A 247 -15.16 7.30 11.01
C GLU A 247 -15.76 5.90 10.81
N ALA A 248 -15.76 5.09 11.85
CA ALA A 248 -16.46 3.81 11.84
C ALA A 248 -17.97 4.04 11.75
N ALA A 249 -18.65 3.21 10.94
CA ALA A 249 -20.11 3.18 10.92
C ALA A 249 -20.67 2.92 12.34
N LYS A 250 -21.84 3.49 12.66
CA LYS A 250 -22.38 3.53 14.03
C LYS A 250 -22.41 2.16 14.71
N GLU A 251 -22.82 1.12 13.98
CA GLU A 251 -22.89 -0.27 14.44
C GLU A 251 -21.52 -0.90 14.77
N ASN A 252 -20.43 -0.30 14.27
CA ASN A 252 -19.07 -0.76 14.48
C ASN A 252 -18.31 0.08 15.53
N GLN A 253 -18.87 1.21 15.97
CA GLN A 253 -18.20 2.14 16.88
C GLN A 253 -17.89 1.51 18.25
N GLU A 254 -18.56 0.44 18.66
CA GLU A 254 -18.19 -0.30 19.87
C GLU A 254 -16.88 -1.08 19.73
N LYS A 255 -16.53 -1.47 18.50
CA LYS A 255 -15.36 -2.31 18.18
C LYS A 255 -14.14 -1.49 17.78
N PHE A 256 -14.31 -0.39 17.06
CA PHE A 256 -13.23 0.51 16.62
C PHE A 256 -13.79 1.90 16.28
N LEU A 257 -12.93 2.93 16.19
CA LEU A 257 -13.36 4.30 15.90
C LEU A 257 -13.09 4.73 14.46
N THR A 258 -12.10 4.14 13.81
CA THR A 258 -11.66 4.52 12.46
C THR A 258 -11.59 3.31 11.56
N GLU A 259 -12.16 3.39 10.36
CA GLU A 259 -11.93 2.42 9.30
C GLU A 259 -10.80 2.95 8.40
N LYS A 260 -9.72 2.16 8.28
CA LYS A 260 -8.59 2.44 7.40
C LYS A 260 -8.60 1.45 6.23
N ARG A 261 -8.75 1.97 5.03
CA ARG A 261 -8.60 1.19 3.79
C ARG A 261 -7.34 1.61 3.08
N THR A 262 -6.62 0.67 2.48
CA THR A 262 -5.36 0.95 1.77
C THR A 262 -5.31 0.13 0.50
N ALA A 263 -5.08 0.79 -0.62
CA ALA A 263 -4.83 0.16 -1.91
C ALA A 263 -3.39 0.47 -2.34
N THR A 264 -2.66 -0.53 -2.81
CA THR A 264 -1.30 -0.36 -3.33
C THR A 264 -1.18 -0.93 -4.74
N VAL A 265 -0.38 -0.26 -5.56
CA VAL A 265 0.04 -0.75 -6.87
C VAL A 265 1.55 -0.69 -6.95
N ALA A 266 2.18 -1.83 -7.23
CA ALA A 266 3.60 -1.89 -7.53
C ALA A 266 3.82 -2.38 -8.96
N PHE A 267 4.64 -1.65 -9.70
CA PHE A 267 4.83 -1.86 -11.14
C PHE A 267 6.24 -1.48 -11.58
N MET A 268 6.56 -1.75 -12.84
CA MET A 268 7.84 -1.39 -13.45
C MET A 268 7.62 -0.38 -14.56
N VAL A 269 8.30 0.75 -14.46
CA VAL A 269 8.45 1.73 -15.54
C VAL A 269 9.70 1.36 -16.32
N ARG A 270 9.59 1.19 -17.63
CA ARG A 270 10.73 0.79 -18.46
C ARG A 270 11.69 1.96 -18.63
N ASN A 271 12.98 1.66 -18.60
CA ASN A 271 14.03 2.54 -19.05
C ASN A 271 14.82 1.90 -20.19
N GLU A 272 15.51 2.74 -20.94
CA GLU A 272 16.42 2.26 -21.98
C GLU A 272 17.63 1.57 -21.36
N ARG A 273 18.13 0.58 -22.09
CA ARG A 273 19.34 -0.12 -21.70
C ARG A 273 20.54 0.83 -21.84
N LYS A 274 21.23 1.11 -20.74
CA LYS A 274 22.40 2.01 -20.73
C LYS A 274 23.67 1.44 -21.39
N HIS A 275 23.69 0.14 -21.67
CA HIS A 275 24.84 -0.55 -22.28
C HIS A 275 24.38 -1.48 -23.41
N PRO A 276 25.22 -1.81 -24.40
CA PRO A 276 24.87 -2.76 -25.45
C PRO A 276 24.45 -4.14 -24.92
N LYS A 277 23.71 -4.89 -25.73
CA LYS A 277 23.38 -6.29 -25.44
C LYS A 277 24.65 -7.15 -25.58
N PRO A 278 25.04 -7.95 -24.57
CA PRO A 278 26.06 -8.97 -24.73
C PRO A 278 25.68 -9.87 -25.89
N ALA A 279 26.67 -10.31 -26.67
CA ALA A 279 26.46 -11.36 -27.64
C ALA A 279 25.81 -12.56 -26.94
N GLU A 280 24.76 -13.12 -27.55
CA GLU A 280 24.11 -14.31 -26.98
C GLU A 280 25.14 -15.46 -26.93
N HIS A 281 25.25 -16.11 -25.76
CA HIS A 281 26.06 -17.30 -25.54
C HIS A 281 25.21 -18.55 -25.74
#